data_AF-A0A9C6X7B5-F1
#
_entry.id   AF-A0A9C6X7B5-F1
#
_cell.length_a   1.000
_cell.length_b   1.000
_cell.length_c   1.000
_cell.angle_alpha   90.00
_cell.angle_beta   90.00
_cell.angle_gamma   90.00
#
_symmetry.space_group_name_H-M   'P 1'
#
loop_
_entity.id
_entity.type
_entity.pdbx_description
1 polymer ?
#
loop_
_entity_poly.entity_id
_entity_poly.type
_entity_poly.pdbx_seq_one_letter_code
_entity_poly.pdbx_strand_id
1 'polypeptide(L)'
;MTEWMLRDVSLWIRANYGPKLGIFFTENGMGLYNSPMDDWDTRAVYHSAYLRELMRTVNEDGVNVLGYTMWSFLDDFEWSGGYTRGFGLVHVDYEGGTLARTLKRSHFFFKRMMEDRAVPLVLVPSTPSTPTEPATPASPSVAGTLAPSVCVVLYSALSLLHTL
;
A
#
# COMPACT_ATOMS: atom_id res chain seq x y z
N MET A 1 -14.26 -1.66 0.56
CA MET A 1 -12.85 -1.87 0.97
C MET A 1 -12.88 -2.34 2.42
N THR A 2 -12.16 -3.40 2.78
CA THR A 2 -12.11 -3.97 4.15
C THR A 2 -10.73 -3.70 4.75
N GLU A 3 -10.44 -2.43 4.99
CA GLU A 3 -9.11 -1.95 5.45
C GLU A 3 -8.61 -2.63 6.74
N TRP A 4 -9.54 -2.99 7.64
CA TRP A 4 -9.25 -3.70 8.88
C TRP A 4 -8.73 -5.14 8.70
N MET A 5 -8.80 -5.71 7.49
CA MET A 5 -8.52 -7.13 7.25
C MET A 5 -7.08 -7.53 7.61
N LEU A 6 -6.08 -6.64 7.43
CA LEU A 6 -4.70 -6.95 7.84
C LEU A 6 -4.55 -7.05 9.36
N ARG A 7 -5.32 -6.25 10.11
CA ARG A 7 -5.35 -6.33 11.57
C ARG A 7 -6.01 -7.63 12.01
N ASP A 8 -7.19 -7.92 11.50
CA ASP A 8 -7.96 -9.11 11.88
C ASP A 8 -7.20 -10.41 11.57
N VAL A 9 -6.61 -10.52 10.38
CA VAL A 9 -5.83 -11.72 10.02
C VAL A 9 -4.58 -11.86 10.90
N SER A 10 -3.93 -10.75 11.26
CA SER A 10 -2.77 -10.76 12.16
C SER A 10 -3.13 -11.22 13.56
N LEU A 11 -4.25 -10.71 14.10
CA LEU A 11 -4.76 -11.11 15.41
C LEU A 11 -5.19 -12.58 15.41
N TRP A 12 -5.82 -13.04 14.33
CA TRP A 12 -6.19 -14.43 14.16
C TRP A 12 -4.95 -15.34 14.09
N ILE A 13 -3.95 -15.00 13.28
CA ILE A 13 -2.68 -15.75 13.19
C ILE A 13 -2.02 -15.82 14.57
N ARG A 14 -1.94 -14.68 15.28
CA ARG A 14 -1.38 -14.63 16.63
C ARG A 14 -2.11 -15.55 17.60
N ALA A 15 -3.44 -15.55 17.59
CA ALA A 15 -4.25 -16.37 18.47
C ALA A 15 -4.07 -17.88 18.21
N ASN A 16 -3.86 -18.27 16.95
CA ASN A 16 -3.79 -19.68 16.55
C ASN A 16 -2.37 -20.27 16.53
N TYR A 17 -1.35 -19.44 16.27
CA TYR A 17 0.04 -19.90 16.12
C TYR A 17 1.00 -19.33 17.17
N GLY A 18 0.50 -18.46 18.05
CA GLY A 18 1.20 -17.97 19.23
C GLY A 18 1.79 -16.56 19.08
N PRO A 19 2.01 -15.85 20.21
CA PRO A 19 2.36 -14.44 20.22
C PRO A 19 3.78 -14.10 19.71
N LYS A 20 4.66 -15.10 19.61
CA LYS A 20 6.05 -14.91 19.17
C LYS A 20 6.23 -15.11 17.66
N LEU A 21 5.22 -15.65 16.96
CA LEU A 21 5.33 -15.89 15.52
C LEU A 21 5.54 -14.57 14.79
N GLY A 22 6.62 -14.47 14.04
CA GLY A 22 6.87 -13.35 13.15
C GLY A 22 6.04 -13.47 11.88
N ILE A 23 5.28 -12.42 11.56
CA ILE A 23 4.43 -12.37 10.36
C ILE A 23 5.14 -11.55 9.30
N PHE A 24 5.33 -12.13 8.11
CA PHE A 24 5.82 -11.42 6.93
C PHE A 24 4.73 -11.40 5.87
N PHE A 25 4.23 -10.23 5.51
CA PHE A 25 3.24 -10.08 4.45
C PHE A 25 3.96 -10.11 3.10
N THR A 26 3.89 -11.24 2.41
CA THR A 26 4.59 -11.43 1.14
C THR A 26 3.91 -10.75 -0.04
N GLU A 27 2.58 -10.53 0.04
CA GLU A 27 1.82 -9.87 -1.02
C GLU A 27 0.63 -9.12 -0.43
N ASN A 28 0.44 -7.88 -0.88
CA ASN A 28 -0.79 -7.12 -0.70
C ASN A 28 -0.85 -6.04 -1.78
N GLY A 29 -2.00 -5.92 -2.47
CA GLY A 29 -2.10 -5.17 -3.71
C GLY A 29 -3.52 -4.83 -4.11
N MET A 30 -3.66 -3.84 -4.99
CA MET A 30 -4.93 -3.52 -5.65
C MET A 30 -4.74 -3.48 -7.17
N GLY A 31 -5.32 -4.48 -7.83
CA GLY A 31 -5.37 -4.58 -9.28
C GLY A 31 -6.45 -3.70 -9.87
N LEU A 32 -6.10 -2.92 -10.88
CA LEU A 32 -7.03 -2.02 -11.58
C LEU A 32 -7.16 -2.45 -13.04
N TYR A 33 -8.40 -2.51 -13.53
CA TYR A 33 -8.65 -2.75 -14.94
C TYR A 33 -8.14 -1.60 -15.80
N ASN A 34 -7.59 -1.93 -16.97
CA ASN A 34 -6.95 -1.00 -17.92
C ASN A 34 -5.72 -0.27 -17.37
N SER A 35 -5.26 -0.64 -16.18
CA SER A 35 -4.03 -0.14 -15.55
C SER A 35 -3.83 1.39 -15.68
N PRO A 36 -4.73 2.22 -15.12
CA PRO A 36 -4.67 3.67 -15.28
C PRO A 36 -3.36 4.23 -14.70
N MET A 37 -2.78 5.22 -15.40
CA MET A 37 -1.57 5.91 -14.94
C MET A 37 -1.82 6.79 -13.71
N ASP A 38 -3.00 7.39 -13.62
CA ASP A 38 -3.47 8.14 -12.46
C ASP A 38 -4.33 7.25 -11.56
N ASP A 39 -3.69 6.65 -10.56
CA ASP A 39 -4.29 5.70 -9.62
C ASP A 39 -4.10 6.13 -8.16
N TRP A 40 -3.93 7.43 -7.94
CA TRP A 40 -3.76 7.99 -6.58
C TRP A 40 -5.02 7.77 -5.74
N ASP A 41 -6.18 8.11 -6.28
CA ASP A 41 -7.48 8.00 -5.61
C ASP A 41 -7.99 6.56 -5.49
N THR A 42 -7.20 5.58 -5.94
CA THR A 42 -7.51 4.15 -5.88
C THR A 42 -6.40 3.36 -5.19
N ARG A 43 -5.30 3.05 -5.89
CA ARG A 43 -4.22 2.20 -5.35
C ARG A 43 -3.50 2.88 -4.18
N ALA A 44 -3.23 4.18 -4.24
CA ALA A 44 -2.59 4.86 -3.10
C ALA A 44 -3.53 4.97 -1.89
N VAL A 45 -4.83 5.22 -2.10
CA VAL A 45 -5.86 5.15 -1.04
C VAL A 45 -5.90 3.76 -0.39
N TYR A 46 -5.92 2.70 -1.20
CA TYR A 46 -5.90 1.32 -0.72
C TYR A 46 -4.70 1.06 0.19
N HIS A 47 -3.48 1.37 -0.26
CA HIS A 47 -2.29 1.11 0.55
C HIS A 47 -2.19 2.01 1.78
N SER A 48 -2.60 3.27 1.68
CA SER A 48 -2.74 4.16 2.84
C SER A 48 -3.63 3.52 3.91
N ALA A 49 -4.81 3.04 3.54
CA ALA A 49 -5.74 2.43 4.50
C ALA A 49 -5.19 1.13 5.11
N TYR A 50 -4.72 0.19 4.29
CA TYR A 50 -4.25 -1.12 4.74
C TYR A 50 -2.98 -1.03 5.59
N LEU A 51 -1.99 -0.23 5.17
CA LEU A 51 -0.75 -0.07 5.92
C LEU A 51 -0.98 0.67 7.25
N ARG A 52 -1.93 1.60 7.33
CA ARG A 52 -2.28 2.22 8.60
C ARG A 52 -2.88 1.23 9.60
N GLU A 53 -3.73 0.32 9.15
CA GLU A 53 -4.23 -0.77 10.00
C GLU A 53 -3.10 -1.74 10.40
N LEU A 54 -2.16 -2.03 9.49
CA LEU A 54 -0.97 -2.80 9.85
C LEU A 54 -0.12 -2.08 10.91
N MET A 55 0.04 -0.76 10.82
CA MET A 55 0.75 0.02 11.84
C MET A 55 0.02 0.01 13.19
N ARG A 56 -1.33 0.08 13.20
CA ARG A 56 -2.12 -0.11 14.43
C ARG A 56 -1.90 -1.49 15.03
N THR A 57 -1.87 -2.52 14.20
CA THR A 57 -1.63 -3.90 14.61
C THR A 57 -0.27 -4.08 15.30
N VAL A 58 0.76 -3.40 14.80
CA VAL A 58 2.10 -3.39 15.43
C VAL A 58 2.11 -2.56 16.71
N ASN A 59 1.59 -1.33 16.66
CA ASN A 59 1.76 -0.34 17.72
C ASN A 59 0.79 -0.51 18.90
N GLU A 60 -0.47 -0.85 18.60
CA GLU A 60 -1.55 -0.95 19.60
C GLU A 60 -1.72 -2.40 20.07
N ASP A 61 -1.69 -3.36 19.15
CA ASP A 61 -1.93 -4.76 19.51
C ASP A 61 -0.65 -5.51 19.85
N GLY A 62 0.54 -5.02 19.47
CA GLY A 62 1.82 -5.67 19.75
C GLY A 62 2.06 -6.96 18.96
N VAL A 63 1.50 -7.08 17.75
CA VAL A 63 1.80 -8.22 16.87
C VAL A 63 3.20 -8.08 16.27
N ASN A 64 3.96 -9.18 16.27
CA ASN A 64 5.30 -9.24 15.68
C ASN A 64 5.24 -9.30 14.14
N VAL A 65 5.14 -8.14 13.49
CA VAL A 65 5.22 -8.02 12.03
C VAL A 65 6.66 -7.74 11.61
N LEU A 66 7.22 -8.61 10.78
CA LEU A 66 8.61 -8.57 10.32
C LEU A 66 8.79 -7.75 9.04
N GLY A 67 7.76 -7.70 8.19
CA GLY A 67 7.87 -7.04 6.90
C GLY A 67 6.58 -7.10 6.09
N TYR A 68 6.57 -6.29 5.04
CA TYR A 68 5.47 -6.14 4.10
C TYR A 68 6.02 -5.92 2.70
N THR A 69 5.52 -6.69 1.74
CA THR A 69 5.86 -6.58 0.32
C THR A 69 4.65 -6.11 -0.47
N MET A 70 4.89 -5.05 -1.23
CA MET A 70 3.93 -4.48 -2.16
C MET A 70 3.71 -5.39 -3.36
N TRP A 71 2.45 -5.73 -3.65
CA TRP A 71 2.09 -6.36 -4.92
C TRP A 71 1.46 -5.33 -5.87
N SER A 72 2.10 -4.96 -6.98
CA SER A 72 3.37 -5.47 -7.53
C SER A 72 4.30 -4.34 -7.96
N PHE A 73 5.55 -4.68 -8.31
CA PHE A 73 6.51 -3.68 -8.77
C PHE A 73 6.18 -3.19 -10.20
N LEU A 74 6.00 -4.12 -11.13
CA LEU A 74 5.64 -3.85 -12.53
C LEU A 74 4.24 -4.40 -12.79
N ASP A 75 3.53 -3.81 -13.76
CA ASP A 75 2.44 -4.54 -14.40
C ASP A 75 2.98 -5.86 -14.95
N ASP A 76 2.25 -6.93 -14.68
CA ASP A 76 2.58 -8.29 -15.03
C ASP A 76 1.35 -9.02 -15.61
N PHE A 77 1.54 -10.30 -15.92
CA PHE A 77 0.45 -11.15 -16.40
C PHE A 77 -0.37 -11.66 -15.23
N GLU A 78 -1.55 -11.09 -15.03
CA GLU A 78 -2.42 -11.39 -13.89
C GLU A 78 -3.35 -12.58 -14.19
N TRP A 79 -2.81 -13.78 -14.36
CA TRP A 79 -3.52 -15.07 -14.49
C TRP A 79 -4.87 -14.99 -15.25
N SER A 80 -5.99 -14.96 -14.52
CA SER A 80 -7.36 -14.92 -15.07
C SER A 80 -7.75 -13.54 -15.65
N GLY A 81 -7.06 -12.47 -15.26
CA GLY A 81 -7.17 -11.12 -15.80
C GLY A 81 -6.22 -10.81 -16.96
N GLY A 82 -5.26 -11.68 -17.25
CA GLY A 82 -4.24 -11.46 -18.28
C GLY A 82 -3.54 -10.10 -18.12
N TYR A 83 -3.27 -9.41 -19.22
CA TYR A 83 -2.64 -8.07 -19.19
C TYR A 83 -3.64 -6.91 -18.97
N THR A 84 -4.92 -7.21 -18.73
CA THR A 84 -5.95 -6.16 -18.58
C THR A 84 -6.10 -5.64 -17.15
N ARG A 85 -5.46 -6.30 -16.17
CA ARG A 85 -5.53 -5.96 -14.76
C ARG A 85 -4.12 -5.68 -14.24
N GLY A 86 -3.81 -4.40 -14.02
CA GLY A 86 -2.49 -3.97 -13.56
C GLY A 86 -2.42 -3.75 -12.05
N PHE A 87 -1.50 -4.45 -11.39
CA PHE A 87 -1.14 -4.24 -9.98
C PHE A 87 0.09 -3.36 -9.79
N GLY A 88 0.89 -3.16 -10.84
CA GLY A 88 2.22 -2.57 -10.74
C GLY A 88 2.21 -1.12 -10.32
N LEU A 89 3.23 -0.69 -9.56
CA LEU A 89 3.58 0.73 -9.42
C LEU A 89 4.17 1.31 -10.71
N VAL A 90 4.62 0.45 -11.61
CA VAL A 90 5.20 0.78 -12.90
C VAL A 90 4.36 0.14 -13.99
N HIS A 91 3.82 0.97 -14.88
CA HIS A 91 3.13 0.52 -16.07
C HIS A 91 4.12 -0.06 -17.08
N VAL A 92 3.72 -1.12 -17.78
CA VAL A 92 4.46 -1.72 -18.90
C VAL A 92 3.60 -1.65 -20.16
N ASP A 93 4.12 -1.03 -21.22
CA ASP A 93 3.47 -0.99 -22.53
C ASP A 93 3.69 -2.31 -23.28
N TYR A 94 2.66 -3.15 -23.32
CA TYR A 94 2.66 -4.42 -24.04
C TYR A 94 2.26 -4.30 -25.52
N GLU A 95 1.66 -3.18 -25.94
CA GLU A 95 1.13 -3.00 -27.29
C GLU A 95 2.21 -2.48 -28.25
N GLY A 96 3.08 -1.58 -27.77
CA GLY A 96 4.11 -0.93 -28.58
C GLY A 96 5.32 -1.79 -28.94
N GLY A 97 5.40 -3.04 -28.46
CA GLY A 97 6.52 -3.97 -28.71
C GLY A 97 7.86 -3.60 -28.05
N THR A 98 7.94 -2.44 -27.39
CA THR A 98 9.16 -1.94 -26.74
C THR A 98 9.25 -2.31 -25.26
N LEU A 99 8.13 -2.70 -24.63
CA LEU A 99 8.02 -2.91 -23.18
C LEU A 99 8.49 -1.67 -22.40
N ALA A 100 8.10 -0.48 -22.88
CA ALA A 100 8.39 0.78 -22.21
C ALA A 100 7.79 0.78 -20.80
N ARG A 101 8.54 1.31 -19.83
CA ARG A 101 8.13 1.35 -18.42
C ARG A 101 7.89 2.78 -17.96
N THR A 102 6.74 3.04 -17.34
CA THR A 102 6.36 4.36 -16.85
C THR A 102 5.86 4.29 -15.42
N LEU A 103 6.39 5.13 -14.53
CA LEU A 103 5.93 5.20 -13.13
C LEU A 103 4.48 5.69 -13.08
N LYS A 104 3.63 4.97 -12.34
CA LYS A 104 2.25 5.40 -12.07
C LYS A 104 2.19 6.35 -10.88
N ARG A 105 1.08 7.05 -10.69
CA ARG A 105 0.96 8.05 -9.62
C ARG A 105 1.11 7.46 -8.21
N SER A 106 0.64 6.23 -7.99
CA SER A 106 0.83 5.48 -6.74
C SER A 106 2.29 5.16 -6.39
N HIS A 107 3.23 5.21 -7.36
CA HIS A 107 4.67 5.14 -7.05
C HIS A 107 5.09 6.20 -6.03
N PHE A 108 4.56 7.43 -6.16
CA PHE A 108 4.92 8.54 -5.28
C PHE A 108 4.46 8.35 -3.83
N PHE A 109 3.41 7.54 -3.60
CA PHE A 109 3.02 7.14 -2.26
C PHE A 109 4.12 6.29 -1.60
N PHE A 110 4.62 5.27 -2.30
CA PHE A 110 5.69 4.39 -1.79
C PHE A 110 7.01 5.13 -1.66
N LYS A 111 7.33 6.02 -2.61
CA LYS A 111 8.52 6.88 -2.53
C LYS A 111 8.49 7.72 -1.24
N ARG A 112 7.39 8.44 -1.00
CA ARG A 112 7.21 9.26 0.21
C ARG A 112 7.28 8.41 1.48
N MET A 113 6.61 7.26 1.48
CA MET A 113 6.63 6.35 2.63
C MET A 113 8.05 5.90 3.00
N MET A 114 8.88 5.59 2.00
CA MET A 114 10.26 5.16 2.23
C MET A 114 11.15 6.32 2.70
N GLU A 115 10.97 7.52 2.15
CA GLU A 115 11.71 8.72 2.52
C GLU A 115 11.37 9.17 3.95
N ASP A 116 10.09 9.23 4.28
CA ASP A 116 9.60 9.70 5.58
C ASP A 116 9.63 8.62 6.66
N ARG A 117 9.79 7.35 6.27
CA ARG A 117 9.64 6.16 7.13
C ARG A 117 8.33 6.16 7.92
N ALA A 118 7.28 6.68 7.31
CA ALA A 118 5.94 6.79 7.86
C ALA A 118 4.90 6.56 6.77
N VAL A 119 3.77 5.94 7.10
CA VAL A 119 2.69 5.68 6.14
C VAL A 119 1.99 7.01 5.81
N PRO A 120 2.03 7.50 4.56
CA PRO A 120 1.35 8.73 4.18
C PRO A 120 -0.17 8.57 4.29
N LEU A 121 -0.86 9.61 4.78
CA LEU A 121 -2.31 9.65 4.73
C LEU A 121 -2.78 10.07 3.34
N VAL A 122 -3.47 9.16 2.66
CA VAL A 122 -4.25 9.45 1.44
C VAL A 122 -5.73 9.27 1.78
N LEU A 123 -6.51 10.34 1.61
CA LEU A 123 -7.93 10.34 1.90
C LEU A 123 -8.70 9.70 0.74
N VAL A 124 -9.76 8.96 1.08
CA VAL A 124 -10.76 8.55 0.09
C VAL A 124 -11.40 9.83 -0.47
N PRO A 125 -11.52 9.99 -1.79
CA PRO A 125 -12.29 11.10 -2.34
C PRO A 125 -13.70 11.05 -1.77
N SER A 126 -14.10 12.10 -1.06
CA SER A 126 -15.49 12.26 -0.68
C SER A 126 -16.30 12.36 -1.97
N THR A 127 -17.19 11.41 -2.22
CA THR A 127 -18.29 11.63 -3.17
C THR A 127 -18.93 12.96 -2.77
N PRO A 128 -19.17 13.92 -3.69
CA PRO A 128 -19.88 15.13 -3.31
C PRO A 128 -21.23 14.70 -2.75
N SER A 129 -21.36 14.83 -1.42
CA SER A 129 -22.64 14.74 -0.76
C SER A 129 -23.57 15.72 -1.46
N THR A 130 -24.70 15.23 -1.95
CA THR A 130 -25.87 16.07 -2.25
C THR A 130 -25.94 17.21 -1.24
N PRO A 131 -26.16 18.48 -1.64
CA PRO A 131 -26.00 19.63 -0.77
C PRO A 131 -26.80 19.42 0.51
N THR A 132 -26.13 19.10 1.60
CA THR A 132 -26.74 19.01 2.92
C THR A 132 -26.62 20.40 3.51
N GLU A 133 -27.75 20.93 3.96
CA GLU A 133 -27.90 22.17 4.72
C GLU A 133 -26.74 22.45 5.69
N PRO A 134 -26.39 23.73 5.91
CA PRO A 134 -25.18 24.09 6.64
C PRO A 134 -25.28 23.71 8.12
N ALA A 135 -24.35 22.86 8.57
CA ALA A 135 -24.16 22.54 9.98
C ALA A 135 -23.05 23.42 10.62
N THR A 136 -23.39 23.98 11.78
CA THR A 136 -22.60 24.82 12.70
C THR A 136 -21.24 24.21 13.11
N PRO A 137 -20.17 25.01 13.31
CA PRO A 137 -18.82 24.46 13.53
C PRO A 137 -18.58 24.03 14.99
N ALA A 138 -17.83 22.93 15.17
CA ALA A 138 -17.24 22.52 16.44
C ALA A 138 -15.69 22.46 16.34
N SER A 139 -15.04 22.84 17.43
CA SER A 139 -13.61 23.15 17.62
C SER A 139 -12.65 21.94 17.54
N PRO A 140 -11.33 22.15 17.31
CA PRO A 140 -10.37 21.08 17.05
C PRO A 140 -9.70 20.54 18.33
N SER A 141 -9.25 19.28 18.30
CA SER A 141 -8.29 18.75 19.28
C SER A 141 -7.14 17.97 18.59
N VAL A 142 -6.07 17.80 19.37
CA VAL A 142 -4.65 17.86 18.99
C VAL A 142 -4.04 16.52 18.56
N ALA A 143 -3.01 16.61 17.71
CA ALA A 143 -2.19 15.52 17.17
C ALA A 143 -1.24 14.86 18.20
N GLY A 144 -1.00 13.55 18.05
CA GLY A 144 -0.01 12.79 18.81
C GLY A 144 1.17 12.33 17.95
N THR A 145 2.38 12.47 18.49
CA THR A 145 3.70 12.14 17.91
C THR A 145 4.02 10.63 17.99
N LEU A 146 4.69 10.06 16.97
CA LEU A 146 5.16 8.66 16.92
C LEU A 146 6.70 8.54 17.08
N ALA A 147 7.14 7.46 17.73
CA ALA A 147 8.54 7.00 17.84
C ALA A 147 8.88 5.98 16.74
N PRO A 148 10.17 5.74 16.40
CA PRO A 148 10.56 5.10 15.15
C PRO A 148 10.77 3.58 15.28
N SER A 149 10.30 2.83 14.27
CA SER A 149 11.08 1.84 13.48
C SER A 149 10.22 0.65 13.02
N VAL A 150 9.62 0.77 11.84
CA VAL A 150 9.32 -0.39 10.98
C VAL A 150 10.26 -0.27 9.78
N CYS A 151 11.23 -1.17 9.69
CA CYS A 151 12.11 -1.28 8.52
C CYS A 151 11.32 -1.97 7.40
N VAL A 152 10.91 -1.18 6.39
CA VAL A 152 10.46 -1.72 5.11
C VAL A 152 11.69 -2.21 4.36
N VAL A 153 11.95 -3.51 4.35
CA VAL A 153 13.04 -4.12 3.58
C VAL A 153 12.53 -4.45 2.19
N LEU A 154 13.00 -3.70 1.18
CA LEU A 154 12.93 -4.12 -0.22
C LEU A 154 14.30 -4.64 -0.63
N TYR A 155 14.34 -5.89 -1.10
CA TYR A 155 15.53 -6.45 -1.75
C TYR A 155 15.79 -5.67 -3.06
N SER A 156 16.91 -4.94 -3.13
CA SER A 156 17.45 -4.42 -4.38
C SER A 156 18.27 -5.50 -5.07
N ALA A 157 17.74 -6.09 -6.15
CA ALA A 157 18.55 -6.84 -7.10
C ALA A 157 19.22 -5.85 -8.07
N LEU A 158 20.33 -5.23 -7.64
CA LEU A 158 21.18 -4.39 -8.49
C LEU A 158 22.62 -4.45 -7.97
N SER A 159 23.31 -5.56 -8.24
CA SER A 159 24.76 -5.68 -8.03
C SER A 159 25.44 -6.66 -8.99
N LEU A 160 24.92 -6.81 -10.22
CA LEU A 160 25.59 -7.55 -11.29
C LEU A 160 25.30 -6.90 -12.64
N LEU A 161 25.90 -5.74 -12.93
CA LEU A 161 26.23 -5.26 -14.29
C LEU A 161 27.03 -3.94 -14.20
N HIS A 162 28.18 -3.99 -13.51
CA HIS A 162 29.26 -2.98 -13.64
C HIS A 162 30.64 -3.67 -13.63
N THR A 163 30.72 -4.82 -14.30
CA THR A 163 31.99 -5.42 -14.75
C THR A 163 31.69 -6.29 -15.96
N LEU A 164 31.50 -5.64 -17.11
CA LEU A 164 31.96 -6.04 -18.44
C LEU A 164 32.15 -4.78 -19.27
#